data_AF-A0A355TXD5-F1
#
_entry.id   AF-A0A355TXD5-F1
#
_cell.length_a   1.000
_cell.length_b   1.000
_cell.length_c   1.000
_cell.angle_alpha   90.00
_cell.angle_beta   90.00
_cell.angle_gamma   90.00
#
_symmetry.space_group_name_H-M   'P 1'
#
loop_
_entity.id
_entity.type
_entity.pdbx_description
1 polymer ?
#
loop_
_entity_poly.entity_id
_entity_poly.type
_entity_poly.pdbx_seq_one_letter_code
_entity_poly.pdbx_strand_id
1 'polypeptide(L)' 'TFTNKAAGELKERICNAVPEGGGDIWAATFHSTCARILRRYGNIIGYSSHFTVYGTDDQKKLVKDILKQLNIDEK' A
#
# COMPACT_ATOMS: atom_id res chain seq x y z
N THR A 1 8.86 6.97 2.86
CA THR A 1 10.17 6.31 2.59
C THR A 1 9.98 5.11 1.66
N PHE A 2 11.07 4.48 1.22
CA PHE A 2 11.02 3.30 0.33
C PHE A 2 10.93 1.96 1.06
N THR A 3 11.38 1.88 2.32
CA THR A 3 11.36 0.64 3.10
C THR A 3 10.69 0.85 4.45
N ASN A 4 10.12 -0.22 5.01
CA ASN A 4 9.52 -0.19 6.35
C ASN A 4 10.55 0.14 7.42
N LYS A 5 11.79 -0.37 7.28
CA LYS A 5 12.89 -0.05 8.20
C LYS A 5 13.18 1.45 8.23
N ALA A 6 13.34 2.09 7.06
CA ALA A 6 13.58 3.53 6.99
C ALA A 6 12.38 4.36 7.50
N ALA A 7 11.14 3.87 7.32
CA ALA A 7 9.97 4.52 7.91
C ALA A 7 10.00 4.46 9.45
N GLY A 8 10.38 3.30 10.02
CA GLY A 8 10.50 3.10 11.46
C GLY A 8 11.60 3.96 12.08
N GLU A 9 12.80 3.94 11.51
CA GLU A 9 13.93 4.77 11.97
C GLU A 9 13.59 6.28 11.88
N LEU A 10 12.90 6.71 10.82
CA LEU A 10 12.43 8.10 10.71
C LEU A 10 11.41 8.42 11.80
N LYS A 11 10.48 7.50 12.10
CA LYS A 11 9.46 7.68 13.13
C LYS A 11 10.10 7.85 14.51
N GLU A 12 11.04 6.98 14.85
CA GLU A 12 11.77 7.03 16.11
C GLU A 12 12.50 8.37 16.28
N ARG A 13 13.22 8.82 15.23
CA ARG A 13 13.89 10.13 15.23
C ARG A 13 12.93 11.29 15.44
N ILE A 14 11.75 11.25 14.82
CA ILE A 14 10.72 12.28 14.98
C ILE A 14 10.18 12.30 16.41
N CYS A 15 9.85 11.13 16.98
CA CYS A 15 9.35 11.05 18.35
C CYS A 15 10.39 11.53 19.38
N ASN A 16 11.68 11.25 19.15
CA ASN A 16 12.75 11.72 20.02
C ASN A 16 12.97 13.24 19.91
N ALA A 17 12.80 13.81 18.72
CA ALA A 17 12.97 15.25 18.48
C ALA A 17 11.75 16.07 18.93
N VAL A 18 10.55 15.48 18.90
CA VAL A 18 9.28 16.12 19.22
C VAL A 18 8.51 15.22 20.20
N PRO A 19 8.81 15.28 21.51
CA PRO A 19 8.22 14.40 22.51
C PRO A 19 6.70 14.54 22.60
N GLU A 20 6.19 15.77 22.44
CA GLU A 20 4.76 16.07 22.41
C GLU A 20 4.28 16.17 20.95
N GLY A 21 3.50 15.19 20.49
CA GLY A 21 2.87 15.21 19.16
C GLY A 21 3.70 14.58 18.02
N GLY A 22 4.97 14.20 18.25
CA GLY A 22 5.76 13.45 17.26
C GLY A 22 5.10 12.12 16.84
N GLY A 23 4.30 11.54 17.75
CA GLY A 23 3.44 10.37 17.52
C GLY A 23 2.39 10.57 16.43
N ASP A 24 1.92 11.79 16.20
CA ASP A 24 0.86 12.08 15.22
C ASP A 24 1.41 12.25 13.80
N ILE A 25 2.72 12.51 13.67
CA ILE A 25 3.38 12.70 12.37
C ILE A 25 3.45 11.37 11.60
N TRP A 26 3.03 11.42 10.35
CA TRP A 26 3.00 10.26 9.46
C TRP A 26 4.39 9.96 8.88
N ALA A 27 5.17 9.12 9.58
CA ALA A 27 6.38 8.52 9.02
C ALA A 27 6.06 7.10 8.52
N ALA A 28 5.85 6.97 7.21
CA ALA A 28 5.45 5.72 6.58
C ALA A 28 6.12 5.54 5.20
N THR A 29 5.97 4.35 4.62
CA THR A 29 6.34 4.14 3.21
C THR A 29 5.36 4.82 2.27
N PHE A 30 5.75 4.98 1.01
CA PHE A 30 4.84 5.45 -0.04
C PHE A 30 3.57 4.57 -0.10
N HIS A 31 3.74 3.25 -0.18
CA HIS A 31 2.62 2.31 -0.23
C HIS A 31 1.70 2.41 0.99
N SER A 32 2.25 2.44 2.21
CA SER A 32 1.44 2.58 3.43
C SER A 32 0.66 3.90 3.46
N THR A 33 1.28 4.97 2.95
CA THR A 33 0.65 6.30 2.89
C THR A 33 -0.50 6.30 1.89
N CYS A 34 -0.27 5.83 0.65
CA CYS A 34 -1.29 5.73 -0.39
C CYS A 34 -2.44 4.81 0.04
N ALA A 35 -2.14 3.64 0.62
CA ALA A 35 -3.14 2.71 1.12
C ALA A 35 -4.04 3.35 2.18
N ARG A 36 -3.48 4.12 3.12
CA ARG A 36 -4.29 4.84 4.12
C ARG A 36 -5.18 5.90 3.49
N ILE A 37 -4.66 6.67 2.53
CA ILE A 37 -5.44 7.68 1.80
C ILE A 37 -6.63 6.99 1.10
N LEU A 38 -6.38 5.91 0.36
CA LEU A 38 -7.42 5.16 -0.34
C LEU A 38 -8.43 4.52 0.61
N ARG A 39 -8.00 3.98 1.76
CA ARG A 39 -8.94 3.43 2.74
C ARG A 39 -9.85 4.51 3.36
N ARG A 40 -9.38 5.76 3.46
CA ARG A 40 -10.16 6.87 4.02
C ARG A 40 -11.05 7.56 2.99
N TYR A 41 -10.59 7.70 1.75
CA TYR A 41 -11.23 8.55 0.73
C TYR A 41 -11.57 7.82 -0.57
N GLY A 42 -11.27 6.52 -0.68
CA GLY A 42 -11.49 5.74 -1.91
C GLY A 42 -12.95 5.62 -2.32
N ASN A 43 -13.88 5.78 -1.38
CA ASN A 43 -15.32 5.79 -1.68
C ASN A 43 -15.72 6.93 -2.62
N ILE A 44 -14.98 8.06 -2.62
CA ILE A 44 -15.22 9.21 -3.49
C ILE A 44 -15.04 8.84 -4.97
N ILE A 45 -14.20 7.84 -5.26
CA ILE A 45 -13.92 7.33 -6.60
C ILE A 45 -14.49 5.92 -6.83
N GLY A 46 -15.44 5.49 -5.99
CA GLY A 46 -16.16 4.22 -6.14
C GLY A 46 -15.45 2.97 -5.61
N TYR A 47 -14.34 3.10 -4.88
CA TYR A 47 -13.67 1.96 -4.25
C TYR A 47 -14.13 1.76 -2.79
N SER A 48 -14.32 0.50 -2.40
CA SER A 48 -14.54 0.13 -1.00
C SER A 48 -13.26 0.35 -0.17
N SER A 49 -13.41 0.79 1.08
CA SER A 49 -12.31 0.88 2.05
C SER A 49 -11.70 -0.48 2.44
N HIS A 50 -12.37 -1.58 2.05
CA HIS A 50 -11.97 -2.97 2.31
C HIS A 50 -11.34 -3.65 1.08
N PHE A 51 -10.74 -2.88 0.17
CA PHE A 51 -10.04 -3.45 -0.98
C PHE A 51 -8.88 -4.36 -0.57
N THR A 52 -8.62 -5.37 -1.41
CA THR A 52 -7.48 -6.27 -1.28
C THR A 52 -6.31 -5.77 -2.13
N VAL A 53 -5.10 -5.78 -1.57
CA VAL A 53 -3.88 -5.47 -2.32
C VAL A 53 -3.32 -6.79 -2.85
N TYR A 54 -3.26 -6.93 -4.18
CA TYR A 54 -2.73 -8.12 -4.81
C TYR A 54 -1.21 -8.18 -4.71
N GLY A 55 -0.70 -9.30 -4.22
CA GLY A 55 0.72 -9.61 -4.28
C GLY A 55 1.15 -10.06 -5.68
N THR A 56 2.44 -10.31 -5.84
CA THR A 56 3.04 -10.75 -7.12
C THR A 56 2.37 -12.02 -7.66
N ASP A 57 2.06 -12.98 -6.78
CA ASP A 57 1.47 -14.26 -7.21
C ASP A 57 -0.01 -14.12 -7.58
N ASP A 58 -0.76 -13.28 -6.86
CA ASP A 58 -2.15 -12.94 -7.22
C ASP A 58 -2.20 -12.28 -8.61
N GLN A 59 -1.25 -11.37 -8.89
CA GLN A 59 -1.14 -10.72 -10.20
C GLN A 59 -0.81 -11.72 -11.31
N LYS A 60 0.15 -12.62 -11.10
CA LYS A 60 0.48 -13.68 -12.08
C LYS A 60 -0.71 -14.58 -12.35
N LYS A 61 -1.42 -14.99 -11.30
CA LYS A 61 -2.61 -15.84 -11.43
C LYS A 61 -3.71 -15.12 -12.23
N LEU A 62 -3.99 -13.86 -11.90
CA LEU A 62 -4.95 -13.04 -12.63
C LEU A 62 -4.61 -12.95 -14.12
N VAL A 63 -3.34 -12.71 -14.46
CA VAL A 63 -2.91 -12.64 -15.87
C VAL A 63 -3.13 -13.98 -16.58
N LYS A 64 -2.75 -15.10 -15.97
CA LYS A 64 -2.99 -16.45 -16.52
C LYS A 64 -4.49 -16.71 -16.76
N ASP A 65 -5.33 -16.35 -15.79
CA ASP A 65 -6.77 -16.53 -15.90
C ASP A 65 -7.35 -15.68 -17.05
N ILE A 66 -6.87 -14.45 -17.25
CA ILE A 66 -7.25 -13.59 -18.39
C ILE A 66 -6.80 -14.18 -19.72
N LEU A 67 -5.55 -14.66 -19.83
CA LEU A 67 -5.03 -15.27 -21.07
C LEU A 67 -5.86 -16.49 -21.48
N LYS A 68 -6.21 -17.35 -20.51
CA LYS A 68 -7.09 -18.50 -20.75
C LYS A 68 -8.47 -18.08 -21.22
N GLN A 69 -9.08 -17.07 -20.60
CA GLN A 69 -10.39 -16.56 -21.02
C GLN A 69 -10.38 -16.01 -22.45
N LEU A 70 -9.25 -15.47 -22.90
CA LEU A 70 -9.07 -14.94 -24.25
C LEU A 70 -8.57 -15.99 -25.27
N ASN A 71 -8.39 -17.25 -24.85
CA ASN A 71 -7.78 -18.32 -25.66
C ASN A 71 -6.39 -17.94 -26.22
N ILE A 72 -5.59 -17.21 -25.44
CA ILE A 72 -4.21 -16.85 -25.79
C ILE A 72 -3.28 -17.88 -25.14
N ASP A 73 -2.40 -18.47 -25.95
CA ASP A 73 -1.45 -19.50 -25.51
C ASP A 73 -0.38 -18.91 -24.57
N GLU A 74 -0.20 -19.53 -23.40
CA GLU A 74 0.88 -19.22 -22.45
C GLU A 74 2.18 -19.86 -22.94
N LYS A 75 2.87 -19.23 -23.90
CA LYS A 75 4.25 -19.60 -24.24
C LYS A 75 5.26 -19.15 -23.19
#